data_AF-A0A957W5U7-F1
#
_entry.id   AF-A0A957W5U7-F1
#
_cell.length_a   1.000
_cell.length_b   1.000
_cell.length_c   1.000
_cell.angle_alpha   90.00
_cell.angle_beta   90.00
_cell.angle_gamma   90.00
#
_symmetry.space_group_name_H-M   'P 1'
#
loop_
_entity.id
_entity.type
_entity.pdbx_description
1 polymer ?
#
loop_
_entity_poly.entity_id
_entity_poly.type
_entity_poly.pdbx_seq_one_letter_code
_entity_poly.pdbx_strand_id
1 'polypeptide(L)'
;MTNPPKPSNYEIFRQADFNRPDHYPLSQPVSPELYRPLAAWMGRLILPKPEERETVKGAWIELHHAGTGYDHLVGQRLYLRWYDLAEVMSRVWSAARDVYLSEAVEQSLAEGLVHPTRLDHWRLVTSLESLAGARPNDDVIVMLREPVKVVESPGQDEPAALYINREPVQITGRYYALVKFVAPVQSDSDLFRVIHFNRAARQFDGPEEVVQLPETIIDTEQLYRSTSHGIEQDPLNETGWYISGAKDSAGTFVVQALAPRALLNLRPDQIVVSEKAAVNFVQKLAWQDTTERKG
;
A
#
# COMPACT_ATOMS: atom_id res chain seq x y z
N MET A 1 8.85 0.12 -40.21
CA MET A 1 7.84 0.91 -39.48
C MET A 1 7.71 0.28 -38.11
N THR A 2 8.35 0.84 -37.10
CA THR A 2 8.20 0.37 -35.70
C THR A 2 6.83 0.84 -35.21
N ASN A 3 5.96 -0.10 -34.84
CA ASN A 3 4.69 0.24 -34.20
C ASN A 3 4.97 1.11 -32.96
N PRO A 4 4.12 2.08 -32.63
CA PRO A 4 4.27 2.86 -31.41
C PRO A 4 4.23 1.93 -30.19
N PRO A 5 5.00 2.23 -29.12
CA PRO A 5 5.00 1.42 -27.91
C PRO A 5 3.60 1.36 -27.30
N LYS A 6 3.22 0.18 -26.79
CA LYS A 6 1.93 -0.01 -26.13
C LYS A 6 1.96 0.66 -24.75
N PRO A 7 0.90 1.38 -24.34
CA PRO A 7 0.83 1.91 -22.98
C PRO A 7 0.78 0.76 -21.98
N SER A 8 1.50 0.90 -20.88
CA SER A 8 1.47 -0.04 -19.76
C SER A 8 0.22 0.17 -18.89
N ASN A 9 -0.21 -0.86 -18.16
CA ASN A 9 -1.26 -0.72 -17.14
C ASN A 9 -0.92 0.33 -16.08
N TYR A 10 0.37 0.49 -15.77
CA TYR A 10 0.82 1.53 -14.86
C TYR A 10 0.54 2.94 -15.39
N GLU A 11 0.84 3.20 -16.66
CA GLU A 11 0.56 4.50 -17.30
C GLU A 11 -0.94 4.78 -17.40
N ILE A 12 -1.74 3.76 -17.72
CA ILE A 12 -3.20 3.87 -17.76
C ILE A 12 -3.75 4.22 -16.38
N PHE A 13 -3.37 3.45 -15.34
CA PHE A 13 -3.87 3.66 -13.99
C PHE A 13 -3.48 5.03 -13.42
N ARG A 14 -2.29 5.52 -13.75
CA ARG A 14 -1.80 6.83 -13.30
C ARG A 14 -2.57 8.02 -13.87
N GLN A 15 -3.36 7.84 -14.93
CA GLN A 15 -4.16 8.93 -15.51
C GLN A 15 -5.27 9.42 -14.57
N ALA A 16 -5.80 8.54 -13.70
CA ALA A 16 -6.74 8.97 -12.68
C ALA A 16 -6.01 9.60 -11.49
N ASP A 17 -6.50 10.77 -11.06
CA ASP A 17 -5.91 11.52 -9.97
C ASP A 17 -5.82 10.70 -8.67
N PHE A 18 -6.85 9.91 -8.35
CA PHE A 18 -6.90 9.09 -7.13
C PHE A 18 -5.84 7.96 -7.08
N ASN A 19 -5.15 7.67 -8.18
CA ASN A 19 -4.02 6.73 -8.20
C ASN A 19 -2.66 7.43 -7.98
N ARG A 20 -2.64 8.77 -7.83
CA ARG A 20 -1.41 9.54 -7.63
C ARG A 20 -1.30 10.02 -6.17
N PRO A 21 -0.13 9.89 -5.52
CA PRO A 21 0.05 10.31 -4.13
C PRO A 21 -0.26 11.80 -3.87
N ASP A 22 0.01 12.67 -4.84
CA ASP A 22 -0.21 14.12 -4.78
C ASP A 22 -1.70 14.53 -4.72
N HIS A 23 -2.61 13.62 -5.07
CA HIS A 23 -4.05 13.82 -4.90
C HIS A 23 -4.49 13.89 -3.43
N TYR A 24 -3.64 13.46 -2.50
CA TYR A 24 -3.94 13.31 -1.09
C TYR A 24 -3.10 14.27 -0.23
N PRO A 25 -3.56 15.51 0.05
CA PRO A 25 -2.78 16.46 0.83
C PRO A 25 -2.49 15.95 2.25
N LEU A 26 -1.29 16.21 2.75
CA LEU A 26 -0.90 15.82 4.10
C LEU A 26 -1.59 16.64 5.19
N SER A 27 -2.03 17.86 4.85
CA SER A 27 -2.70 18.77 5.77
C SER A 27 -4.17 18.44 6.03
N GLN A 28 -4.76 17.47 5.32
CA GLN A 28 -6.18 17.11 5.49
C GLN A 28 -6.37 16.21 6.72
N PRO A 29 -7.07 16.68 7.78
CA PRO A 29 -7.28 15.88 8.97
C PRO A 29 -8.44 14.90 8.78
N VAL A 30 -8.31 13.75 9.43
CA VAL A 30 -9.42 12.80 9.62
C VAL A 30 -9.85 12.79 11.08
N SER A 31 -11.12 12.49 11.34
CA SER A 31 -11.59 12.36 12.73
C SER A 31 -10.95 11.11 13.37
N PRO A 32 -10.23 11.24 14.50
CA PRO A 32 -9.62 10.09 15.19
C PRO A 32 -10.66 9.16 15.84
N GLU A 33 -11.90 9.62 15.98
CA GLU A 33 -13.01 8.80 16.45
C GLU A 33 -13.44 7.78 15.38
N LEU A 34 -13.39 8.20 14.11
CA LEU A 34 -13.83 7.41 12.96
C LEU A 34 -12.68 6.61 12.34
N TYR A 35 -11.55 7.28 12.13
CA TYR A 35 -10.40 6.74 11.41
C TYR A 35 -9.23 6.43 12.34
N ARG A 36 -8.38 5.50 11.93
CA ARG A 36 -7.08 5.24 12.55
C ARG A 36 -5.97 5.32 11.51
N PRO A 37 -4.77 5.80 11.87
CA PRO A 37 -3.62 5.64 11.00
C PRO A 37 -3.31 4.15 10.81
N LEU A 38 -2.91 3.76 9.60
CA LEU A 38 -2.51 2.38 9.28
C LEU A 38 -1.27 1.92 10.07
N ALA A 39 -0.37 2.83 10.40
CA ALA A 39 0.84 2.59 11.18
C ALA A 39 1.31 3.88 11.87
N ALA A 40 2.19 3.75 12.87
CA ALA A 40 2.82 4.92 13.50
C ALA A 40 3.70 5.68 12.51
N TRP A 41 4.48 4.96 11.70
CA TRP A 41 5.39 5.54 10.71
C TRP A 41 4.97 5.10 9.32
N MET A 42 4.67 6.06 8.45
CA MET A 42 4.39 5.81 7.04
C MET A 42 4.83 6.98 6.18
N GLY A 43 5.15 6.69 4.94
CA GLY A 43 5.58 7.73 4.01
C GLY A 43 5.80 7.20 2.60
N ARG A 44 6.06 8.13 1.70
CA ARG A 44 6.37 7.86 0.30
C ARG A 44 7.86 7.67 0.12
N LEU A 45 8.26 6.54 -0.41
CA LEU A 45 9.64 6.30 -0.78
C LEU A 45 9.99 7.10 -2.03
N ILE A 46 11.18 7.68 -2.01
CA ILE A 46 11.75 8.42 -3.13
C ILE A 46 13.12 7.81 -3.40
N LEU A 47 13.35 7.37 -4.64
CA LEU A 47 14.67 6.87 -5.03
C LEU A 47 15.65 8.06 -5.04
N PRO A 48 16.82 7.97 -4.38
CA PRO A 48 17.81 9.02 -4.44
C PRO A 48 18.32 9.20 -5.87
N LYS A 49 18.78 10.40 -6.20
CA LYS A 49 19.52 10.58 -7.44
C LYS A 49 20.89 9.88 -7.34
N PRO A 50 21.52 9.50 -8.47
CA PRO A 50 22.85 8.87 -8.45
C PRO A 50 23.88 9.63 -7.61
N GLU A 51 23.89 10.96 -7.70
CA GLU A 51 24.78 11.85 -6.94
C GLU A 51 24.45 11.95 -5.44
N GLU A 52 23.22 11.65 -5.03
CA GLU A 52 22.77 11.68 -3.63
C GLU A 52 23.03 10.36 -2.90
N ARG A 53 23.29 9.29 -3.64
CA ARG A 53 23.28 7.90 -3.16
C ARG A 53 24.25 7.66 -1.99
N GLU A 54 25.48 8.16 -2.11
CA GLU A 54 26.53 8.04 -1.09
C GLU A 54 26.18 8.77 0.21
N THR A 55 25.41 9.85 0.11
CA THR A 55 24.93 10.63 1.27
C THR A 55 23.71 9.97 1.88
N VAL A 56 22.73 9.57 1.07
CA VAL A 56 21.45 9.01 1.55
C VAL A 56 21.65 7.63 2.19
N LYS A 57 22.52 6.78 1.63
CA LYS A 57 22.83 5.43 2.15
C LYS A 57 21.58 4.57 2.40
N GLY A 58 20.66 4.59 1.44
CA GLY A 58 19.34 3.97 1.55
C GLY A 58 18.38 4.61 0.56
N ALA A 59 17.22 5.04 1.04
CA ALA A 59 16.25 5.78 0.23
C ALA A 59 15.84 7.08 0.93
N TRP A 60 15.22 8.00 0.20
CA TRP A 60 14.48 9.09 0.80
C TRP A 60 13.09 8.62 1.22
N ILE A 61 12.54 9.21 2.28
CA ILE A 61 11.13 9.07 2.66
C ILE A 61 10.52 10.45 2.89
N GLU A 62 9.44 10.76 2.18
CA GLU A 62 8.55 11.87 2.52
C GLU A 62 7.58 11.38 3.59
N LEU A 63 7.69 11.90 4.81
CA LEU A 63 6.96 11.37 5.94
C LEU A 63 5.49 11.81 5.90
N HIS A 64 4.56 10.85 5.92
CA HIS A 64 3.13 11.12 5.81
C HIS A 64 2.41 11.03 7.16
N HIS A 65 2.93 10.23 8.08
CA HIS A 65 2.52 10.16 9.47
C HIS A 65 3.71 9.68 10.31
N ALA A 66 3.83 10.23 11.52
CA ALA A 66 4.96 10.03 12.41
C ALA A 66 4.56 9.36 13.73
N GLY A 67 5.53 8.73 14.40
CA GLY A 67 5.33 8.27 15.77
C GLY A 67 5.08 9.44 16.73
N THR A 68 4.49 9.14 17.88
CA THR A 68 4.18 10.14 18.91
C THR A 68 5.41 10.99 19.26
N GLY A 69 5.26 12.32 19.23
CA GLY A 69 6.33 13.28 19.51
C GLY A 69 7.09 13.79 18.28
N TYR A 70 6.85 13.21 17.11
CA TYR A 70 7.54 13.56 15.86
C TYR A 70 6.63 14.18 14.79
N ASP A 71 5.47 14.71 15.18
CA ASP A 71 4.50 15.32 14.26
C ASP A 71 5.10 16.44 13.41
N HIS A 72 6.10 17.15 13.95
CA HIS A 72 6.82 18.21 13.25
C HIS A 72 7.60 17.72 12.02
N LEU A 73 7.90 16.41 11.91
CA LEU A 73 8.56 15.79 10.77
C LEU A 73 7.61 15.45 9.63
N VAL A 74 6.29 15.47 9.85
CA VAL A 74 5.30 15.16 8.81
C VAL A 74 5.40 16.18 7.67
N GLY A 75 5.43 15.69 6.43
CA GLY A 75 5.62 16.45 5.21
C GLY A 75 7.08 16.72 4.84
N GLN A 76 8.04 16.36 5.71
CA GLN A 76 9.46 16.54 5.41
C GLN A 76 10.04 15.33 4.66
N ARG A 77 11.13 15.57 3.92
CA ARG A 77 11.95 14.52 3.31
C ARG A 77 13.09 14.15 4.25
N LEU A 78 13.12 12.88 4.64
CA LEU A 78 14.06 12.31 5.60
C LEU A 78 14.90 11.23 4.93
N TYR A 79 16.09 10.98 5.47
CA TYR A 79 16.83 9.76 5.11
C TYR A 79 16.13 8.54 5.71
N LEU A 80 15.95 7.49 4.92
CA LEU A 80 15.56 6.16 5.38
C LEU A 80 16.73 5.20 5.22
N ARG A 81 17.26 4.74 6.35
CA ARG A 81 18.47 3.92 6.42
C ARG A 81 18.25 2.63 7.20
N TRP A 82 19.11 1.65 6.94
CA TRP A 82 19.20 0.46 7.78
C TRP A 82 19.94 0.77 9.07
N TYR A 83 19.57 0.09 10.16
CA TYR A 83 20.42 0.04 11.35
C TYR A 83 21.80 -0.52 10.99
N ASP A 84 22.85 0.13 11.50
CA ASP A 84 24.22 -0.35 11.41
C ASP A 84 24.48 -1.43 12.47
N LEU A 85 23.84 -2.59 12.27
CA LEU A 85 23.99 -3.80 13.08
C LEU A 85 24.44 -4.93 12.16
N ALA A 86 25.39 -5.75 12.61
CA ALA A 86 25.99 -6.80 11.78
C ALA A 86 24.95 -7.75 11.16
N GLU A 87 23.93 -8.16 11.92
CA GLU A 87 22.85 -9.03 11.43
C GLU A 87 22.00 -8.35 10.34
N VAL A 88 21.64 -7.07 10.54
CA VAL A 88 20.87 -6.30 9.57
C VAL A 88 21.68 -6.11 8.29
N MET A 89 22.95 -5.73 8.43
CA MET A 89 23.81 -5.46 7.28
C MET A 89 24.16 -6.72 6.50
N SER A 90 24.31 -7.86 7.17
CA SER A 90 24.45 -9.16 6.50
C SER A 90 23.27 -9.45 5.57
N ARG A 91 22.03 -9.24 6.03
CA ARG A 91 20.83 -9.41 5.19
C ARG A 91 20.82 -8.42 4.02
N VAL A 92 21.04 -7.14 4.29
CA VAL A 92 21.02 -6.08 3.26
C VAL A 92 22.02 -6.37 2.14
N TRP A 93 23.26 -6.67 2.47
CA TRP A 93 24.30 -6.94 1.46
C TRP A 93 24.12 -8.28 0.76
N SER A 94 23.53 -9.28 1.43
CA SER A 94 23.20 -10.57 0.78
C SER A 94 22.17 -10.43 -0.34
N ALA A 95 21.23 -9.48 -0.18
CA ALA A 95 20.18 -9.18 -1.13
C ALA A 95 20.61 -8.15 -2.20
N ALA A 96 21.72 -7.44 -1.99
CA ALA A 96 22.16 -6.40 -2.91
C ALA A 96 22.58 -6.99 -4.26
N ARG A 97 22.17 -6.35 -5.36
CA ARG A 97 22.45 -6.80 -6.73
C ARG A 97 22.83 -5.64 -7.62
N ASP A 98 23.72 -5.91 -8.57
CA ASP A 98 23.92 -5.00 -9.70
C ASP A 98 22.73 -5.15 -10.66
N VAL A 99 22.23 -4.03 -11.18
CA VAL A 99 21.08 -3.97 -12.07
C VAL A 99 21.55 -3.45 -13.41
N TYR A 100 21.33 -4.26 -14.45
CA TYR A 100 21.62 -3.95 -15.84
C TYR A 100 20.47 -4.46 -16.69
N LEU A 101 19.77 -3.56 -17.37
CA LEU A 101 18.66 -3.94 -18.24
C LEU A 101 19.21 -4.39 -19.59
N SER A 102 18.82 -5.59 -20.01
CA SER A 102 19.22 -6.16 -21.31
C SER A 102 18.33 -5.64 -22.44
N GLU A 103 18.73 -5.85 -23.69
CA GLU A 103 17.88 -5.59 -24.88
C GLU A 103 16.51 -6.29 -24.82
N ALA A 104 16.43 -7.49 -24.21
CA ALA A 104 15.15 -8.17 -24.00
C ALA A 104 14.19 -7.38 -23.09
N VAL A 105 14.71 -6.57 -22.18
CA VAL A 105 13.91 -5.66 -21.34
C VAL A 105 13.37 -4.51 -22.18
N GLU A 106 14.14 -3.98 -23.13
CA GLU A 106 13.66 -2.94 -24.05
C GLU A 106 12.48 -3.44 -24.90
N GLN A 107 12.55 -4.67 -25.39
CA GLN A 107 11.44 -5.31 -26.12
C GLN A 107 10.22 -5.48 -25.22
N SER A 108 10.42 -5.96 -23.98
CA SER A 108 9.37 -6.13 -22.99
C SER A 108 8.70 -4.80 -22.59
N LEU A 109 9.46 -3.71 -22.47
CA LEU A 109 8.95 -2.35 -22.25
C LEU A 109 8.05 -1.91 -23.41
N ALA A 110 8.46 -2.16 -24.66
CA ALA A 110 7.66 -1.83 -25.84
C ALA A 110 6.31 -2.58 -25.91
N GLU A 111 6.22 -3.73 -25.23
CA GLU A 111 4.98 -4.51 -25.06
C GLU A 111 4.08 -3.99 -23.93
N GLY A 112 4.50 -2.97 -23.19
CA GLY A 112 3.74 -2.37 -22.09
C GLY A 112 3.99 -3.03 -20.72
N LEU A 113 5.04 -3.83 -20.57
CA LEU A 113 5.46 -4.39 -19.28
C LEU A 113 6.30 -3.38 -18.50
N VAL A 114 6.10 -3.33 -17.19
CA VAL A 114 6.76 -2.37 -16.31
C VAL A 114 8.08 -2.96 -15.79
N HIS A 115 9.17 -2.21 -15.96
CA HIS A 115 10.50 -2.56 -15.47
C HIS A 115 11.10 -1.44 -14.63
N PRO A 116 12.05 -1.74 -13.72
CA PRO A 116 12.68 -0.74 -12.85
C PRO A 116 13.76 0.07 -13.58
N THR A 117 13.38 0.78 -14.64
CA THR A 117 14.30 1.54 -15.52
C THR A 117 15.11 2.61 -14.79
N ARG A 118 14.62 3.09 -13.66
CA ARG A 118 15.32 4.08 -12.80
C ARG A 118 16.54 3.52 -12.09
N LEU A 119 16.64 2.19 -12.00
CA LEU A 119 17.74 1.47 -11.37
C LEU A 119 18.73 0.92 -12.41
N ASP A 120 18.52 1.20 -13.70
CA ASP A 120 19.42 0.69 -14.73
C ASP A 120 20.84 1.22 -14.54
N HIS A 121 21.82 0.33 -14.74
CA HIS A 121 23.24 0.52 -14.47
C HIS A 121 23.62 0.81 -13.00
N TRP A 122 22.70 0.68 -12.04
CA TRP A 122 23.06 0.81 -10.63
C TRP A 122 23.74 -0.46 -10.12
N ARG A 123 24.82 -0.29 -9.35
CA ARG A 123 25.54 -1.39 -8.71
C ARG A 123 25.15 -1.54 -7.24
N LEU A 124 25.16 -2.75 -6.70
CA LEU A 124 24.86 -3.03 -5.30
C LEU A 124 23.55 -2.40 -4.82
N VAL A 125 22.51 -2.45 -5.64
CA VAL A 125 21.17 -1.95 -5.31
C VAL A 125 20.64 -2.72 -4.11
N THR A 126 20.43 -2.03 -3.00
CA THR A 126 19.89 -2.58 -1.75
C THR A 126 18.39 -2.79 -1.84
N SER A 127 17.79 -3.49 -0.88
CA SER A 127 16.34 -3.70 -0.86
C SER A 127 15.53 -2.40 -0.70
N LEU A 128 16.07 -1.35 -0.05
CA LEU A 128 15.38 -0.05 0.02
C LEU A 128 15.40 0.69 -1.31
N GLU A 129 16.54 0.69 -1.98
CA GLU A 129 16.68 1.30 -3.32
C GLU A 129 15.83 0.55 -4.34
N SER A 130 15.85 -0.79 -4.27
CA SER A 130 15.00 -1.65 -5.11
C SER A 130 13.52 -1.32 -4.91
N LEU A 131 13.06 -1.21 -3.67
CA LEU A 131 11.66 -0.88 -3.37
C LEU A 131 11.28 0.53 -3.83
N ALA A 132 12.14 1.53 -3.64
CA ALA A 132 11.90 2.91 -4.06
C ALA A 132 11.96 3.09 -5.59
N GLY A 133 12.83 2.33 -6.27
CA GLY A 133 13.06 2.40 -7.71
C GLY A 133 12.30 1.36 -8.54
N ALA A 134 11.45 0.53 -7.91
CA ALA A 134 10.73 -0.55 -8.57
C ALA A 134 9.72 -0.06 -9.64
N ARG A 135 9.30 1.20 -9.57
CA ARG A 135 8.26 1.79 -10.42
C ARG A 135 8.77 3.04 -11.15
N PRO A 136 8.15 3.41 -12.29
CA PRO A 136 8.56 4.59 -13.06
C PRO A 136 8.47 5.92 -12.31
N ASN A 137 7.66 6.04 -11.26
CA ASN A 137 7.58 7.25 -10.42
C ASN A 137 7.71 6.90 -8.93
N ASP A 138 8.03 7.91 -8.12
CA ASP A 138 8.06 7.82 -6.65
C ASP A 138 6.65 7.80 -6.05
N ASP A 139 5.94 6.69 -6.21
CA ASP A 139 4.57 6.49 -5.74
C ASP A 139 4.38 5.30 -4.79
N VAL A 140 5.49 4.71 -4.33
CA VAL A 140 5.46 3.62 -3.35
C VAL A 140 5.26 4.20 -1.96
N ILE A 141 4.10 3.94 -1.37
CA ILE A 141 3.79 4.29 0.02
C ILE A 141 4.07 3.08 0.89
N VAL A 142 4.77 3.28 2.00
CA VAL A 142 5.13 2.21 2.94
C VAL A 142 4.77 2.57 4.36
N MET A 143 4.49 1.56 5.17
CA MET A 143 4.64 1.65 6.62
C MET A 143 6.00 1.11 7.06
N LEU A 144 6.58 1.74 8.08
CA LEU A 144 7.79 1.26 8.74
C LEU A 144 7.40 0.45 9.97
N ARG A 145 7.96 -0.76 10.09
CA ARG A 145 7.72 -1.63 11.24
C ARG A 145 8.64 -1.25 12.38
N GLU A 146 8.09 -1.18 13.58
CA GLU A 146 8.86 -0.94 14.79
C GLU A 146 9.93 -2.04 15.01
N PRO A 147 11.10 -1.68 15.59
CA PRO A 147 11.48 -0.35 16.08
C PRO A 147 11.98 0.62 14.98
N VAL A 148 11.54 1.88 15.04
CA VAL A 148 12.08 3.00 14.24
C VAL A 148 12.90 3.94 15.13
N LYS A 149 14.17 4.19 14.77
CA LYS A 149 15.02 5.17 15.47
C LYS A 149 15.10 6.46 14.67
N VAL A 150 14.81 7.59 15.32
CA VAL A 150 14.92 8.93 14.74
C VAL A 150 16.25 9.56 15.13
N VAL A 151 16.90 10.22 14.17
CA VAL A 151 18.06 11.09 14.38
C VAL A 151 17.77 12.42 13.69
N GLU A 152 17.43 13.45 14.46
CA GLU A 152 16.96 14.73 13.90
C GLU A 152 18.05 15.57 13.21
N SER A 153 19.32 15.31 13.53
CA SER A 153 20.46 16.01 12.92
C SER A 153 21.63 15.05 12.78
N PRO A 154 21.66 14.21 11.73
CA PRO A 154 22.74 13.23 11.53
C PRO A 154 24.07 13.88 11.09
N GLY A 155 24.02 15.11 10.59
CA GLY A 155 25.16 15.94 10.19
C GLY A 155 24.77 17.42 10.12
N GLN A 156 25.74 18.31 9.89
CA GLN A 156 25.46 19.73 9.67
C GLN A 156 24.72 19.89 8.34
N ASP A 157 23.58 20.59 8.36
CA ASP A 157 22.69 20.78 7.20
C ASP A 157 22.10 19.49 6.60
N GLU A 158 22.21 18.36 7.30
CA GLU A 158 21.57 17.10 6.89
C GLU A 158 20.13 17.01 7.44
N PRO A 159 19.17 16.54 6.62
CA PRO A 159 17.82 16.27 7.08
C PRO A 159 17.81 15.13 8.11
N ALA A 160 16.75 15.07 8.91
CA ALA A 160 16.57 13.99 9.88
C ALA A 160 16.60 12.61 9.20
N ALA A 161 17.02 11.60 9.94
CA ALA A 161 17.14 10.22 9.49
C ALA A 161 16.29 9.27 10.32
N LEU A 162 15.58 8.38 9.64
CA LEU A 162 14.89 7.22 10.20
C LEU A 162 15.74 5.98 9.95
N TYR A 163 16.03 5.25 11.01
CA TYR A 163 16.72 3.96 10.94
C TYR A 163 15.71 2.84 11.20
N ILE A 164 15.77 1.79 10.39
CA ILE A 164 14.90 0.59 10.48
C ILE A 164 15.72 -0.71 10.43
N ASN A 165 15.21 -1.76 11.07
CA ASN A 165 15.84 -3.09 11.05
C ASN A 165 14.95 -4.16 10.40
N ARG A 166 13.78 -3.76 9.91
CA ARG A 166 12.80 -4.60 9.20
C ARG A 166 12.44 -3.92 7.88
N GLU A 167 12.19 -4.72 6.86
CA GLU A 167 11.75 -4.22 5.57
C GLU A 167 10.43 -3.43 5.71
N PRO A 168 10.34 -2.26 5.06
CA PRO A 168 9.09 -1.55 4.94
C PRO A 168 8.02 -2.43 4.29
N VAL A 169 6.77 -2.24 4.70
CA VAL A 169 5.64 -2.93 4.07
C VAL A 169 4.92 -1.94 3.19
N GLN A 170 4.77 -2.28 1.91
CA GLN A 170 3.98 -1.46 0.99
C GLN A 170 2.52 -1.45 1.43
N ILE A 171 1.93 -0.26 1.46
CA ILE A 171 0.54 -0.03 1.83
C ILE A 171 -0.17 0.81 0.78
N THR A 172 -1.49 0.85 0.84
CA THR A 172 -2.32 1.84 0.17
C THR A 172 -3.26 2.47 1.19
N GLY A 173 -3.51 3.78 1.07
CA GLY A 173 -4.15 4.55 2.14
C GLY A 173 -3.22 4.95 3.27
N ARG A 174 -3.59 6.03 3.96
CA ARG A 174 -2.92 6.51 5.19
C ARG A 174 -3.74 6.15 6.43
N TYR A 175 -5.05 6.13 6.27
CA TYR A 175 -6.00 5.89 7.34
C TYR A 175 -6.94 4.75 6.98
N TYR A 176 -7.49 4.10 8.00
CA TYR A 176 -8.52 3.08 7.81
C TYR A 176 -9.69 3.29 8.77
N ALA A 177 -10.87 2.85 8.34
CA ALA A 177 -12.10 2.81 9.13
C ALA A 177 -12.85 1.51 8.86
N LEU A 178 -13.78 1.16 9.73
CA LEU A 178 -14.72 0.05 9.53
C LEU A 178 -16.10 0.64 9.30
N VAL A 179 -16.67 0.39 8.14
CA VAL A 179 -17.91 1.02 7.69
C VAL A 179 -18.90 0.00 7.14
N LYS A 180 -20.17 0.38 7.07
CA LYS A 180 -21.19 -0.29 6.27
C LYS A 180 -21.65 0.63 5.16
N PHE A 181 -21.66 0.15 3.92
CA PHE A 181 -22.19 0.91 2.78
C PHE A 181 -23.72 0.92 2.85
N VAL A 182 -24.33 2.10 2.75
CA VAL A 182 -25.79 2.27 2.84
C VAL A 182 -26.41 2.33 1.46
N ALA A 183 -25.93 3.25 0.64
CA ALA A 183 -26.38 3.48 -0.73
C ALA A 183 -25.42 4.44 -1.44
N PRO A 184 -25.36 4.41 -2.78
CA PRO A 184 -24.74 5.49 -3.54
C PRO A 184 -25.52 6.80 -3.34
N VAL A 185 -24.81 7.93 -3.36
CA VAL A 185 -25.42 9.27 -3.21
C VAL A 185 -26.31 9.60 -4.40
N GLN A 186 -25.90 9.16 -5.60
CA GLN A 186 -26.63 9.28 -6.86
C GLN A 186 -26.43 7.99 -7.65
N SER A 187 -27.37 7.64 -8.53
CA SER A 187 -27.19 6.52 -9.46
C SER A 187 -25.91 6.71 -10.28
N ASP A 188 -25.15 5.64 -10.46
CA ASP A 188 -23.88 5.62 -11.20
C ASP A 188 -22.81 6.60 -10.68
N SER A 189 -22.87 6.94 -9.39
CA SER A 189 -21.84 7.73 -8.71
C SER A 189 -20.88 6.84 -7.92
N ASP A 190 -19.63 7.26 -7.85
CA ASP A 190 -18.61 6.72 -6.96
C ASP A 190 -18.71 7.26 -5.52
N LEU A 191 -19.67 8.14 -5.21
CA LEU A 191 -19.92 8.63 -3.86
C LEU A 191 -20.94 7.73 -3.16
N PHE A 192 -20.57 7.26 -1.96
CA PHE A 192 -21.41 6.39 -1.13
C PHE A 192 -21.64 7.00 0.23
N ARG A 193 -22.90 6.91 0.70
CA ARG A 193 -23.20 7.07 2.11
C ARG A 193 -22.78 5.83 2.87
N VAL A 194 -22.03 6.02 3.94
CA VAL A 194 -21.58 4.96 4.84
C VAL A 194 -21.95 5.28 6.28
N ILE A 195 -22.16 4.24 7.09
CA ILE A 195 -22.26 4.34 8.54
C ILE A 195 -20.99 3.78 9.17
N HIS A 196 -20.36 4.56 10.03
CA HIS A 196 -19.16 4.12 10.75
C HIS A 196 -19.49 3.14 11.87
N PHE A 197 -18.58 2.19 12.10
CA PHE A 197 -18.67 1.27 13.23
C PHE A 197 -18.40 1.99 14.55
N ASN A 198 -19.38 1.99 15.44
CA ASN A 198 -19.25 2.49 16.79
C ASN A 198 -18.53 1.46 17.66
N ARG A 199 -17.35 1.83 18.16
CA ARG A 199 -16.53 0.93 18.97
C ARG A 199 -17.12 0.65 20.35
N ALA A 200 -17.88 1.61 20.92
CA ALA A 200 -18.49 1.47 22.24
C ALA A 200 -19.71 0.53 22.19
N ALA A 201 -20.63 0.76 21.24
CA ALA A 201 -21.82 -0.08 21.06
C ALA A 201 -21.52 -1.40 20.32
N ARG A 202 -20.40 -1.46 19.60
CA ARG A 202 -20.01 -2.55 18.70
C ARG A 202 -21.00 -2.81 17.56
N GLN A 203 -21.62 -1.75 17.06
CA GLN A 203 -22.64 -1.78 16.01
C GLN A 203 -22.37 -0.71 14.94
N PHE A 204 -23.08 -0.78 13.81
CA PHE A 204 -23.08 0.27 12.78
C PHE A 204 -24.17 1.30 13.10
N ASP A 205 -23.98 2.01 14.20
CA ASP A 205 -24.82 3.12 14.68
C ASP A 205 -23.97 4.39 14.94
N GLY A 206 -22.76 4.43 14.37
CA GLY A 206 -21.90 5.60 14.42
C GLY A 206 -22.34 6.69 13.43
N PRO A 207 -21.55 7.77 13.30
CA PRO A 207 -21.84 8.85 12.36
C PRO A 207 -21.94 8.37 10.91
N GLU A 208 -22.85 8.97 10.16
CA GLU A 208 -22.89 8.83 8.70
C GLU A 208 -21.85 9.75 8.05
N GLU A 209 -21.23 9.27 6.97
CA GLU A 209 -20.30 10.05 6.15
C GLU A 209 -20.53 9.73 4.67
N VAL A 210 -20.19 10.67 3.79
CA VAL A 210 -20.07 10.42 2.35
C VAL A 210 -18.60 10.17 2.03
N VAL A 211 -18.31 9.01 1.45
CA VAL A 211 -16.97 8.63 0.98
C VAL A 211 -16.98 8.44 -0.53
N GLN A 212 -15.84 8.63 -1.16
CA GLN A 212 -15.65 8.28 -2.57
C GLN A 212 -15.03 6.89 -2.68
N LEU A 213 -15.65 6.00 -3.43
CA LEU A 213 -15.15 4.69 -3.80
C LEU A 213 -15.00 4.64 -5.33
N PRO A 214 -13.87 5.12 -5.88
CA PRO A 214 -13.66 5.20 -7.32
C PRO A 214 -13.77 3.83 -7.97
N GLU A 215 -14.35 3.78 -9.17
CA GLU A 215 -14.30 2.59 -10.00
C GLU A 215 -12.87 2.31 -10.48
N THR A 216 -12.53 1.03 -10.63
CA THR A 216 -11.23 0.68 -11.22
C THR A 216 -11.18 1.11 -12.68
N ILE A 217 -10.00 1.53 -13.14
CA ILE A 217 -9.80 1.86 -14.55
C ILE A 217 -9.70 0.57 -15.37
N ILE A 218 -10.30 0.58 -16.56
CA ILE A 218 -10.16 -0.49 -17.55
C ILE A 218 -8.68 -0.65 -17.92
N ASP A 219 -8.20 -1.88 -17.92
CA ASP A 219 -6.80 -2.19 -18.22
C ASP A 219 -6.52 -2.38 -19.73
N THR A 220 -5.29 -2.73 -20.09
CA THR A 220 -4.89 -2.99 -21.48
C THR A 220 -5.66 -4.14 -22.15
N GLU A 221 -6.27 -5.04 -21.38
CA GLU A 221 -7.07 -6.18 -21.85
C GLU A 221 -8.56 -5.84 -21.95
N GLN A 222 -8.95 -4.58 -21.74
CA GLN A 222 -10.34 -4.13 -21.70
C GLN A 222 -11.15 -4.74 -20.55
N LEU A 223 -10.49 -5.03 -19.43
CA LEU A 223 -11.10 -5.63 -18.24
C LEU A 223 -11.05 -4.69 -17.03
N TYR A 224 -12.15 -4.67 -16.27
CA TYR A 224 -12.14 -4.19 -14.90
C TYR A 224 -11.56 -5.27 -13.99
N ARG A 225 -10.46 -4.97 -13.30
CA ARG A 225 -9.79 -5.95 -12.40
C ARG A 225 -10.54 -6.17 -11.09
N SER A 226 -11.45 -5.28 -10.72
CA SER A 226 -12.41 -5.46 -9.64
C SER A 226 -13.61 -4.55 -9.85
N THR A 227 -14.71 -4.76 -9.13
CA THR A 227 -15.87 -3.86 -9.13
C THR A 227 -16.41 -3.67 -7.73
N SER A 228 -16.86 -2.45 -7.43
CA SER A 228 -17.61 -2.08 -6.23
C SER A 228 -19.12 -2.00 -6.49
N HIS A 229 -19.57 -2.35 -7.70
CA HIS A 229 -20.97 -2.27 -8.07
C HIS A 229 -21.82 -3.17 -7.16
N GLY A 230 -22.81 -2.55 -6.50
CA GLY A 230 -23.70 -3.21 -5.57
C GLY A 230 -23.07 -3.63 -4.24
N ILE A 231 -21.95 -3.01 -3.84
CA ILE A 231 -21.28 -3.28 -2.56
C ILE A 231 -22.22 -3.11 -1.35
N GLU A 232 -23.22 -2.24 -1.44
CA GLU A 232 -24.23 -2.04 -0.41
C GLU A 232 -25.22 -3.22 -0.29
N GLN A 233 -25.42 -3.99 -1.36
CA GLN A 233 -26.24 -5.21 -1.36
C GLN A 233 -25.42 -6.49 -1.17
N ASP A 234 -24.09 -6.41 -1.16
CA ASP A 234 -23.22 -7.57 -0.93
C ASP A 234 -23.52 -8.22 0.44
N PRO A 235 -23.69 -9.56 0.52
CA PRO A 235 -23.93 -10.25 1.79
C PRO A 235 -22.88 -9.96 2.88
N LEU A 236 -21.63 -9.68 2.49
CA LEU A 236 -20.54 -9.35 3.41
C LEU A 236 -20.70 -7.96 4.05
N ASN A 237 -21.50 -7.07 3.44
CA ASN A 237 -21.77 -5.72 3.94
C ASN A 237 -22.51 -5.71 5.28
N GLU A 238 -23.19 -6.80 5.66
CA GLU A 238 -23.80 -6.92 6.99
C GLU A 238 -22.75 -6.80 8.11
N THR A 239 -21.58 -7.41 7.91
CA THR A 239 -20.45 -7.34 8.85
C THR A 239 -19.57 -6.11 8.66
N GLY A 240 -19.80 -5.40 7.55
CA GLY A 240 -19.09 -4.21 7.09
C GLY A 240 -17.72 -4.48 6.46
N TRP A 241 -17.11 -3.39 6.04
CA TRP A 241 -15.88 -3.35 5.25
C TRP A 241 -14.85 -2.47 5.95
N TYR A 242 -13.63 -2.98 6.06
CA TYR A 242 -12.49 -2.11 6.33
C TYR A 242 -12.21 -1.35 5.05
N ILE A 243 -12.27 -0.02 5.12
CA ILE A 243 -11.82 0.88 4.06
C ILE A 243 -10.48 1.49 4.46
N SER A 244 -9.55 1.58 3.53
CA SER A 244 -8.29 2.31 3.69
C SER A 244 -8.15 3.34 2.60
N GLY A 245 -7.67 4.53 2.96
CA GLY A 245 -7.62 5.66 2.06
C GLY A 245 -7.09 6.93 2.72
N ALA A 246 -7.40 8.07 2.11
CA ALA A 246 -7.11 9.38 2.65
C ALA A 246 -8.09 10.41 2.07
N LYS A 247 -8.13 11.59 2.69
CA LYS A 247 -8.90 12.71 2.14
C LYS A 247 -8.19 13.35 0.96
N ASP A 248 -8.97 13.70 -0.06
CA ASP A 248 -8.54 14.52 -1.19
C ASP A 248 -8.46 16.01 -0.80
N SER A 249 -8.16 16.88 -1.77
CA SER A 249 -8.14 18.33 -1.56
C SER A 249 -9.50 18.93 -1.19
N ALA A 250 -10.62 18.29 -1.56
CA ALA A 250 -11.97 18.73 -1.21
C ALA A 250 -12.39 18.29 0.20
N GLY A 251 -11.59 17.43 0.86
CA GLY A 251 -11.87 16.88 2.18
C GLY A 251 -12.74 15.62 2.15
N THR A 252 -13.01 15.06 0.97
CA THR A 252 -13.74 13.80 0.79
C THR A 252 -12.80 12.63 1.04
N PHE A 253 -13.21 11.66 1.87
CA PHE A 253 -12.42 10.46 2.07
C PHE A 253 -12.52 9.55 0.85
N VAL A 254 -11.40 9.35 0.14
CA VAL A 254 -11.33 8.47 -1.03
C VAL A 254 -10.79 7.11 -0.61
N VAL A 255 -11.56 6.07 -0.87
CA VAL A 255 -11.22 4.67 -0.60
C VAL A 255 -10.22 4.19 -1.66
N GLN A 256 -9.07 3.70 -1.22
CA GLN A 256 -8.00 3.18 -2.07
C GLN A 256 -7.84 1.67 -1.97
N ALA A 257 -8.32 1.06 -0.88
CA ALA A 257 -8.54 -0.38 -0.77
C ALA A 257 -9.65 -0.66 0.22
N LEU A 258 -10.23 -1.86 0.08
CA LEU A 258 -11.29 -2.35 0.93
C LEU A 258 -11.14 -3.84 1.17
N ALA A 259 -11.54 -4.29 2.37
CA ALA A 259 -11.55 -5.70 2.74
C ALA A 259 -12.81 -5.99 3.58
N PRO A 260 -13.58 -7.04 3.26
CA PRO A 260 -14.76 -7.39 4.03
C PRO A 260 -14.31 -7.87 5.41
N ARG A 261 -14.96 -7.37 6.47
CA ARG A 261 -14.59 -7.70 7.85
C ARG A 261 -14.66 -9.20 8.11
N ALA A 262 -15.61 -9.89 7.48
CA ALA A 262 -15.79 -11.34 7.61
C ALA A 262 -14.52 -12.13 7.28
N LEU A 263 -13.73 -11.73 6.27
CA LEU A 263 -12.51 -12.44 5.88
C LEU A 263 -11.36 -12.24 6.86
N LEU A 264 -11.36 -11.13 7.61
CA LEU A 264 -10.33 -10.84 8.61
C LEU A 264 -10.72 -11.34 10.01
N ASN A 265 -11.94 -11.85 10.17
CA ASN A 265 -12.43 -12.46 11.39
C ASN A 265 -12.51 -13.98 11.21
N LEU A 266 -11.35 -14.64 11.19
CA LEU A 266 -11.23 -16.08 11.02
C LEU A 266 -12.10 -16.81 12.05
N ARG A 267 -13.18 -17.43 11.56
CA ARG A 267 -13.99 -18.41 12.29
C ARG A 267 -13.76 -19.76 11.63
N PRO A 268 -12.69 -20.48 11.99
CA PRO A 268 -12.39 -21.76 11.36
C PRO A 268 -13.48 -22.77 11.71
N ASP A 269 -14.02 -23.45 10.70
CA ASP A 269 -14.94 -24.58 10.91
C ASP A 269 -14.22 -25.76 11.57
N GLN A 270 -12.91 -25.87 11.35
CA GLN A 270 -12.06 -26.90 11.91
C GLN A 270 -10.66 -26.37 12.22
N ILE A 271 -10.12 -26.76 13.38
CA ILE A 271 -8.73 -26.49 13.76
C ILE A 271 -7.97 -27.82 13.85
N VAL A 272 -6.87 -27.93 13.10
CA VAL A 272 -6.01 -29.13 13.07
C VAL A 272 -4.66 -28.77 13.68
N VAL A 273 -4.34 -29.34 14.84
CA VAL A 273 -3.24 -28.84 15.70
C VAL A 273 -1.97 -29.68 15.69
N SER A 274 -1.95 -30.84 15.02
CA SER A 274 -0.75 -31.69 14.94
C SER A 274 -0.25 -31.82 13.52
N GLU A 275 1.07 -31.86 13.34
CA GLU A 275 1.71 -32.01 12.03
C GLU A 275 1.20 -33.25 11.28
N LYS A 276 1.10 -34.40 11.95
CA LYS A 276 0.56 -35.64 11.37
C LYS A 276 -0.89 -35.48 10.90
N ALA A 277 -1.74 -34.82 11.70
CA ALA A 277 -3.13 -34.57 11.33
C ALA A 277 -3.23 -33.54 10.20
N ALA A 278 -2.37 -32.53 10.19
CA ALA A 278 -2.31 -31.52 9.13
C ALA A 278 -1.88 -32.14 7.80
N VAL A 279 -0.84 -32.98 7.80
CA VAL A 279 -0.40 -33.73 6.61
C VAL A 279 -1.51 -34.63 6.10
N ASN A 280 -2.18 -35.39 6.97
CA ASN A 280 -3.29 -36.25 6.56
C ASN A 280 -4.49 -35.43 6.02
N PHE A 281 -4.78 -34.28 6.63
CA PHE A 281 -5.83 -33.39 6.17
C PHE A 281 -5.53 -32.86 4.78
N VAL A 282 -4.35 -32.27 4.56
CA VAL A 282 -3.93 -31.73 3.26
C VAL A 282 -3.86 -32.81 2.18
N GLN A 283 -3.36 -34.01 2.50
CA GLN A 283 -3.18 -35.07 1.50
C GLN A 283 -4.49 -35.80 1.14
N LYS A 284 -5.44 -35.91 2.07
CA LYS A 284 -6.61 -36.76 1.88
C LYS A 284 -7.93 -36.03 2.09
N LEU A 285 -8.09 -35.32 3.21
CA LEU A 285 -9.39 -34.80 3.63
C LEU A 285 -9.77 -33.47 2.95
N ALA A 286 -8.79 -32.64 2.60
CA ALA A 286 -8.99 -31.36 1.94
C ALA A 286 -9.54 -31.51 0.52
N TRP A 287 -9.21 -32.62 -0.15
CA TRP A 287 -9.61 -32.91 -1.53
C TRP A 287 -10.78 -33.88 -1.65
N GLN A 288 -11.19 -34.51 -0.54
CA GLN A 288 -12.38 -35.35 -0.49
C GLN A 288 -13.62 -34.52 -0.80
N ASP A 289 -14.49 -35.07 -1.63
CA ASP A 289 -15.78 -34.49 -2.03
C ASP A 289 -15.65 -33.11 -2.69
N THR A 290 -14.52 -32.84 -3.36
CA THR A 290 -14.29 -31.59 -4.10
C THR A 290 -15.37 -31.31 -5.15
N THR A 291 -15.99 -32.35 -5.72
CA THR A 291 -17.11 -32.21 -6.66
C THR A 291 -18.38 -31.67 -6.00
N GLU A 292 -18.62 -31.98 -4.72
CA GLU A 292 -19.79 -31.54 -3.95
C GLU A 292 -19.54 -30.21 -3.21
N ARG A 293 -18.27 -29.83 -2.99
CA ARG A 293 -17.87 -28.60 -2.30
C ARG A 293 -17.54 -27.43 -3.23
N LYS A 294 -17.81 -27.54 -4.54
CA LYS A 294 -17.74 -26.39 -5.45
C LYS A 294 -18.95 -25.48 -5.21
N GLY A 295 -18.71 -24.38 -4.51
CA GLY A 295 -19.56 -23.19 -4.51
C GLY A 295 -19.14 -22.24 -5.63
#